data_AF-A0A974P6L1-F1
#
_entry.id   AF-A0A974P6L1-F1
#
_cell.length_a   1.000
_cell.length_b   1.000
_cell.length_c   1.000
_cell.angle_alpha   90.00
_cell.angle_beta   90.00
_cell.angle_gamma   90.00
#
_symmetry.space_group_name_H-M   'P 1'
#
loop_
_entity.id
_entity.type
_entity.pdbx_description
1 polymer ?
#
loop_
_entity_poly.entity_id
_entity_poly.type
_entity_poly.pdbx_seq_one_letter_code
_entity_poly.pdbx_strand_id
1 'polypeptide(L)'
;MQGSLDRLQTDHIDLYQIHGNDTVTPIEETLRALDDLTRQGLVRYVGVSNWTAWKIAKALGISAAKDYARFETLQAYYSIAGRDLERELVPMLTEEKVGLMVWSLAGGFSPASSGPELLP
;
A
#
# COMPACT_ATOMS: atom_id res chain seq x y z
N MET A 1 9.11 -9.10 10.44
CA MET A 1 9.33 -10.00 9.30
C MET A 1 9.34 -11.47 9.72
N GLN A 2 10.33 -11.94 10.49
CA GLN A 2 10.48 -13.37 10.84
C GLN A 2 9.18 -14.04 11.34
N GLY A 3 8.50 -13.42 12.30
CA GLY A 3 7.24 -13.99 12.81
C GLY A 3 6.12 -14.09 11.76
N SER A 4 6.16 -13.32 10.66
CA SER A 4 5.21 -13.50 9.55
C SER A 4 5.58 -14.70 8.67
N LEU A 5 6.86 -14.88 8.36
CA LEU A 5 7.37 -16.02 7.59
C LEU A 5 7.07 -17.34 8.32
N ASP A 6 7.34 -17.38 9.62
CA ASP A 6 7.07 -18.56 10.45
C ASP A 6 5.58 -18.91 10.47
N ARG A 7 4.70 -17.92 10.61
CA ARG A 7 3.24 -18.13 10.62
C ARG A 7 2.69 -18.56 9.26
N LEU A 8 3.27 -18.06 8.18
CA LEU A 8 2.85 -18.38 6.81
C LEU A 8 3.55 -19.65 6.27
N GLN A 9 4.50 -20.22 7.02
CA GLN A 9 5.25 -21.41 6.65
C GLN A 9 5.91 -21.28 5.27
N THR A 10 6.48 -20.10 5.00
CA THR A 10 7.15 -19.73 3.75
C THR A 10 8.49 -19.07 4.06
N ASP A 11 9.42 -19.14 3.12
CA ASP A 11 10.73 -18.48 3.19
C ASP A 11 10.71 -17.05 2.63
N HIS A 12 9.64 -16.67 1.91
CA HIS A 12 9.49 -15.34 1.33
C HIS A 12 8.05 -14.85 1.31
N ILE A 13 7.90 -13.54 1.16
CA ILE A 13 6.64 -12.85 0.90
C ILE A 13 6.68 -12.26 -0.50
N ASP A 14 5.68 -12.54 -1.33
CA ASP A 14 5.60 -11.97 -2.68
C ASP A 14 5.45 -10.44 -2.64
N LEU A 15 4.53 -9.94 -1.82
CA LEU A 15 4.25 -8.51 -1.68
C LEU A 15 4.14 -8.10 -0.22
N TYR A 16 5.05 -7.23 0.22
CA TYR A 16 5.04 -6.70 1.58
C TYR A 16 4.54 -5.24 1.60
N GLN A 17 3.39 -5.01 2.24
CA GLN A 17 2.76 -3.69 2.35
C GLN A 17 3.15 -2.98 3.65
N ILE A 18 3.66 -1.75 3.54
CA ILE A 18 3.76 -0.84 4.69
C ILE A 18 2.38 -0.28 5.03
N HIS A 19 1.84 -0.66 6.18
CA HIS A 19 0.50 -0.24 6.64
C HIS A 19 0.52 1.05 7.47
N GLY A 20 1.63 1.37 8.12
CA GLY A 20 1.76 2.53 8.99
C GLY A 20 2.25 3.79 8.27
N ASN A 21 1.70 4.94 8.64
CA ASN A 21 2.32 6.23 8.34
C ASN A 21 3.15 6.66 9.55
N ASP A 22 4.32 6.04 9.74
CA ASP A 22 5.27 6.49 10.76
C ASP A 22 5.80 7.88 10.39
N THR A 23 5.58 8.84 11.29
CA THR A 23 6.00 10.24 11.14
C THR A 23 7.34 10.54 11.81
N VAL A 24 7.86 9.60 12.60
CA VAL A 24 9.12 9.76 13.34
C VAL A 24 10.28 9.16 12.55
N THR A 25 10.07 8.01 11.92
CA THR A 25 11.10 7.36 11.09
C THR A 25 11.26 8.08 9.75
N PRO A 26 12.48 8.49 9.37
CA PRO A 26 12.75 9.03 8.04
C PRO A 26 12.36 8.04 6.92
N ILE A 27 11.80 8.56 5.82
CA ILE A 27 11.39 7.73 4.69
C ILE A 27 12.58 6.95 4.12
N GLU A 28 13.75 7.58 4.07
CA GLU A 28 15.00 7.00 3.60
C GLU A 28 15.43 5.78 4.43
N GLU A 29 15.15 5.78 5.73
CA GLU A 29 15.44 4.66 6.62
C GLU A 29 14.47 3.50 6.36
N THR A 30 13.19 3.81 6.19
CA THR A 30 12.16 2.83 5.82
C THR A 30 12.51 2.16 4.49
N LEU A 31 12.87 2.95 3.48
CA LEU A 31 13.22 2.44 2.15
C LEU A 31 14.48 1.57 2.18
N ARG A 32 15.50 1.96 2.94
CA ARG A 32 16.70 1.13 3.12
C ARG A 32 16.35 -0.22 3.77
N ALA A 33 15.52 -0.22 4.81
CA ALA A 33 15.12 -1.47 5.46
C ALA A 33 14.32 -2.39 4.51
N LEU A 34 13.44 -1.81 3.69
CA LEU A 34 12.69 -2.55 2.66
C LEU A 34 13.59 -3.10 1.55
N ASP A 35 14.59 -2.32 1.15
CA ASP A 35 15.61 -2.75 0.20
C ASP A 35 16.43 -3.92 0.75
N ASP A 36 16.88 -3.84 2.02
CA ASP A 36 17.59 -4.92 2.70
C ASP A 36 16.77 -6.22 2.70
N LEU A 37 15.46 -6.15 2.98
CA LEU A 37 14.56 -7.32 2.93
C LEU A 37 14.43 -7.90 1.52
N THR A 38 14.40 -7.04 0.50
CA THR A 38 14.30 -7.44 -0.90
C THR A 38 15.59 -8.10 -1.37
N ARG A 39 16.75 -7.51 -1.05
CA ARG A 39 18.09 -8.06 -1.37
C ARG A 39 18.37 -9.38 -0.66
N GLN A 40 17.84 -9.57 0.55
CA GLN A 40 17.90 -10.84 1.28
C GLN A 40 16.98 -11.93 0.67
N GLY A 41 16.11 -11.58 -0.28
CA GLY A 41 15.16 -12.52 -0.90
C GLY A 41 13.95 -12.84 -0.03
N LEU A 42 13.81 -12.20 1.15
CA LEU A 42 12.69 -12.40 2.06
C LEU A 42 11.40 -11.76 1.53
N VAL A 43 11.54 -10.75 0.66
CA VAL A 43 10.43 -10.06 -0.01
C VAL A 43 10.73 -9.96 -1.50
N ARG A 44 9.74 -10.22 -2.37
CA ARG A 44 9.89 -10.04 -3.83
C ARG A 44 9.58 -8.61 -4.25
N TYR A 45 8.47 -8.07 -3.77
CA TYR A 45 8.01 -6.72 -4.07
C TYR A 45 7.53 -6.00 -2.82
N VAL A 46 7.67 -4.68 -2.82
CA VAL A 46 7.19 -3.83 -1.72
C VAL A 46 6.09 -2.92 -2.21
N GLY A 47 5.17 -2.61 -1.33
CA GLY A 47 4.19 -1.56 -1.55
C GLY A 47 3.79 -0.91 -0.26
N VAL A 48 2.79 -0.06 -0.36
CA VAL A 48 2.41 0.84 0.73
C VAL A 48 0.91 0.96 0.81
N SER A 49 0.38 1.30 1.97
CA SER A 49 -1.05 1.51 2.19
C SER A 49 -1.31 2.91 2.72
N ASN A 50 -2.34 3.56 2.18
CA ASN A 50 -2.87 4.84 2.68
C ASN A 50 -1.85 5.99 2.79
N TRP A 51 -0.80 6.00 1.96
CA TRP A 51 0.10 7.14 1.84
C TRP A 51 -0.42 8.17 0.83
N THR A 52 -0.07 9.44 1.03
CA THR A 52 -0.40 10.54 0.11
C THR A 52 0.45 10.48 -1.16
N ALA A 53 -0.06 11.06 -2.26
CA ALA A 53 0.60 11.03 -3.56
C ALA A 53 2.02 11.60 -3.51
N TRP A 54 2.21 12.77 -2.88
CA TRP A 54 3.52 13.40 -2.74
C TRP A 54 4.52 12.53 -1.97
N LYS A 55 4.06 11.77 -0.97
CA LYS A 55 4.93 10.94 -0.14
C LYS A 55 5.42 9.72 -0.91
N ILE A 56 4.53 9.12 -1.71
CA ILE A 56 4.86 8.02 -2.62
C ILE A 56 5.83 8.52 -3.70
N ALA A 57 5.54 9.64 -4.36
CA ALA A 57 6.42 10.23 -5.37
C ALA A 57 7.82 10.54 -4.79
N LYS A 58 7.90 11.12 -3.58
CA LYS A 58 9.17 11.34 -2.87
C LYS A 58 9.92 10.02 -2.65
N ALA A 59 9.21 8.98 -2.20
CA ALA A 59 9.82 7.68 -1.95
C ALA A 59 10.35 7.03 -3.23
N LEU A 60 9.59 7.09 -4.33
CA LEU A 60 10.02 6.61 -5.65
C LEU A 60 11.28 7.35 -6.13
N GLY A 61 11.34 8.68 -5.97
CA GLY A 61 12.51 9.47 -6.32
C GLY A 61 13.75 9.09 -5.50
N ILE A 62 13.59 8.82 -4.20
CA ILE A 62 14.69 8.35 -3.34
C ILE A 62 15.15 6.96 -3.79
N SER A 63 14.22 6.03 -4.03
CA SER A 63 14.56 4.68 -4.48
C SER A 63 15.31 4.69 -5.80
N ALA A 64 14.88 5.51 -6.76
CA ALA A 64 15.58 5.70 -8.04
C ALA A 64 16.99 6.27 -7.84
N ALA A 65 17.16 7.26 -6.95
CA ALA A 65 18.46 7.88 -6.71
C ALA A 65 19.46 6.98 -5.96
N LYS A 66 18.96 6.02 -5.16
CA LYS A 66 19.78 5.15 -4.30
C LYS A 66 19.87 3.70 -4.77
N ASP A 67 19.23 3.37 -5.90
CA ASP A 67 19.07 1.99 -6.36
C ASP A 67 18.46 1.08 -5.27
N TYR A 68 17.43 1.59 -4.59
CA TYR A 68 16.64 0.80 -3.65
C TYR A 68 15.43 0.19 -4.34
N ALA A 69 14.88 -0.88 -3.75
CA ALA A 69 13.54 -1.35 -4.04
C ALA A 69 12.54 -0.18 -4.07
N ARG A 70 11.72 -0.14 -5.13
CA ARG A 70 10.65 0.84 -5.33
C ARG A 70 9.32 0.29 -4.82
N PHE A 71 8.38 1.17 -4.51
CA PHE A 71 7.00 0.74 -4.29
C PHE A 71 6.35 0.35 -5.62
N GLU A 72 5.91 -0.90 -5.70
CA GLU A 72 5.22 -1.47 -6.87
C GLU A 72 3.71 -1.34 -6.76
N THR A 73 3.17 -1.22 -5.53
CA THR A 73 1.73 -1.09 -5.30
C THR A 73 1.38 -0.06 -4.23
N LEU A 74 0.21 0.56 -4.39
CA LEU A 74 -0.54 1.24 -3.35
C LEU A 74 -1.78 0.42 -3.01
N GLN A 75 -1.98 0.10 -1.74
CA GLN A 75 -3.25 -0.36 -1.21
C GLN A 75 -4.05 0.84 -0.67
N ALA A 76 -5.27 1.07 -1.17
CA ALA A 76 -6.06 2.23 -0.75
C ALA A 76 -7.57 2.00 -0.86
N TYR A 77 -8.34 2.78 -0.10
CA TYR A 77 -9.80 2.77 -0.15
C TYR A 77 -10.28 3.37 -1.46
N TYR A 78 -11.13 2.65 -2.18
CA TYR A 78 -11.79 3.16 -3.36
C TYR A 78 -13.13 2.47 -3.57
N SER A 79 -14.17 3.26 -3.78
CA SER A 79 -15.51 2.74 -4.07
C SER A 79 -16.32 3.74 -4.89
N ILE A 80 -17.51 3.36 -5.33
CA ILE A 80 -18.44 4.29 -6.00
C ILE A 80 -18.74 5.50 -5.09
N ALA A 81 -18.86 5.28 -3.78
CA ALA A 81 -19.14 6.32 -2.80
C ALA A 81 -17.89 7.11 -2.36
N GLY A 82 -16.69 6.56 -2.55
CA GLY A 82 -15.43 7.14 -2.10
C GLY A 82 -14.39 7.14 -3.21
N ARG A 83 -14.29 8.28 -3.92
CA ARG A 83 -13.47 8.45 -5.13
C ARG A 83 -12.33 9.46 -4.97
N ASP A 84 -11.96 9.78 -3.73
CA ASP A 84 -10.95 10.81 -3.44
C ASP A 84 -9.58 10.52 -4.09
N LEU A 85 -9.23 9.23 -4.26
CA LEU A 85 -7.99 8.82 -4.92
C LEU A 85 -7.86 9.36 -6.34
N GLU A 86 -8.97 9.61 -7.05
CA GLU A 86 -8.95 10.02 -8.45
C GLU A 86 -8.31 11.39 -8.69
N ARG A 87 -8.28 12.24 -7.67
CA ARG A 87 -7.76 13.61 -7.81
C ARG A 87 -6.26 13.64 -8.00
N GLU A 88 -5.53 12.88 -7.18
CA GLU A 88 -4.06 12.96 -7.13
C GLU A 88 -3.38 11.59 -7.19
N LEU A 89 -3.95 10.58 -6.52
CA LEU A 89 -3.32 9.27 -6.44
C LEU A 89 -3.44 8.52 -7.76
N VAL A 90 -4.62 8.41 -8.37
CA VAL A 90 -4.80 7.69 -9.64
C VAL A 90 -3.92 8.25 -10.78
N PRO A 91 -3.85 9.58 -11.01
CA PRO A 91 -2.93 10.13 -12.01
C PRO A 91 -1.46 9.81 -11.71
N MET A 92 -1.02 9.99 -10.45
CA MET A 92 0.36 9.71 -10.04
C MET A 92 0.70 8.23 -10.22
N LEU A 93 -0.16 7.31 -9.78
CA LEU A 93 0.03 5.86 -9.93
C LEU A 93 0.14 5.46 -11.41
N THR A 94 -0.65 6.11 -12.27
CA THR A 94 -0.63 5.85 -13.72
C THR A 94 0.69 6.29 -14.35
N GLU A 95 1.16 7.49 -14.03
CA GLU A 95 2.43 8.04 -14.54
C GLU A 95 3.62 7.21 -14.06
N GLU A 96 3.67 6.92 -12.76
CA GLU A 96 4.76 6.20 -12.11
C GLU A 96 4.69 4.68 -12.33
N LYS A 97 3.62 4.18 -12.96
CA LYS A 97 3.35 2.75 -13.20
C LYS A 97 3.29 1.91 -11.92
N VAL A 98 2.65 2.45 -10.88
CA VAL A 98 2.41 1.78 -9.60
C VAL A 98 1.01 1.19 -9.58
N GLY A 99 0.87 -0.09 -9.20
CA GLY A 99 -0.42 -0.77 -9.16
C GLY A 99 -1.32 -0.28 -8.02
N LEU A 100 -2.63 -0.19 -8.25
CA LEU A 100 -3.63 0.11 -7.22
C LEU A 100 -4.31 -1.19 -6.74
N MET A 101 -4.17 -1.50 -5.45
CA MET A 101 -4.90 -2.57 -4.77
C MET A 101 -6.03 -1.96 -3.94
N VAL A 102 -7.26 -2.10 -4.42
CA VAL A 102 -8.44 -1.54 -3.77
C VAL A 102 -8.88 -2.41 -2.60
N TRP A 103 -9.25 -1.77 -1.49
CA TRP A 103 -9.96 -2.43 -0.40
C TRP A 103 -11.31 -1.77 -0.11
N SER A 104 -12.18 -2.55 0.54
CA SER A 104 -13.61 -2.30 0.83
C SER A 104 -14.53 -2.33 -0.40
N LEU A 105 -15.43 -3.30 -0.41
CA LEU A 105 -16.60 -3.28 -1.30
C LEU A 105 -17.57 -2.23 -0.73
N ALA A 106 -17.68 -1.08 -1.42
CA ALA A 106 -18.66 -0.04 -1.13
C ALA A 106 -18.63 0.55 0.31
N GLY A 107 -17.47 0.65 0.96
CA GLY A 107 -17.38 1.31 2.28
C GLY A 107 -18.11 0.55 3.41
N GLY A 108 -18.40 -0.74 3.22
CA GLY A 108 -19.26 -1.53 4.12
C GLY A 108 -20.75 -1.53 3.71
N PHE A 109 -21.12 -0.91 2.59
CA PHE A 109 -22.47 -1.01 2.05
C PHE A 109 -22.70 -2.38 1.42
N SER A 110 -23.29 -3.30 2.19
CA SER A 110 -23.91 -4.49 1.65
C SER A 110 -25.38 -4.17 1.36
N PRO A 111 -25.95 -4.54 0.20
CA PRO A 111 -27.40 -4.43 -0.04
C PRO A 111 -28.25 -5.09 1.06
N ALA A 112 -27.67 -6.02 1.83
CA ALA A 112 -28.33 -6.71 2.93
C ALA A 112 -28.47 -5.90 4.23
N SER A 113 -27.72 -4.81 4.44
CA SER A 113 -27.76 -4.02 5.69
C SER A 113 -28.67 -2.80 5.62
N SER A 114 -29.42 -2.63 4.51
CA SER A 114 -30.36 -1.52 4.29
C SER A 114 -31.75 -2.04 3.89
N GLY A 115 -32.25 -3.06 4.60
CA GLY A 115 -33.67 -3.33 4.63
C GLY A 115 -34.40 -2.18 5.36
N PRO A 116 -35.58 -1.73 4.90
CA PRO A 116 -36.32 -0.69 5.61
C PRO A 116 -36.65 -1.18 7.02
N GLU A 117 -36.21 -0.43 8.02
CA GLU A 117 -36.64 -0.61 9.40
C GLU A 117 -38.15 -0.34 9.43
N LEU A 118 -38.94 -1.42 9.50
CA LEU A 118 -40.37 -1.32 9.76
C LEU A 118 -40.51 -0.79 11.20
N LEU A 119 -40.79 0.51 11.32
CA LEU A 119 -41.20 1.10 12.58
C LEU A 119 -42.50 0.44 13.07
N PRO A 120 -42.65 0.17 14.38
CA PRO A 120 -43.83 -0.46 14.97
C PRO A 120 -45.09 0.42 14.87
#